data_AF-A0A8F2IEZ3-F1
#
_entry.id   AF-A0A8F2IEZ3-F1
#
_cell.length_a   1.000
_cell.length_b   1.000
_cell.length_c   1.000
_cell.angle_alpha   90.00
_cell.angle_beta   90.00
_cell.angle_gamma   90.00
#
_symmetry.space_group_name_H-M   'P 1'
#
loop_
_entity.id
_entity.type
_entity.pdbx_description
1 polymer ?
#
loop_
_entity_poly.entity_id
_entity_poly.type
_entity_poly.pdbx_seq_one_letter_code
_entity_poly.pdbx_strand_id
1 'polypeptide(L)'
;MRFRFVLLVVTCICEFCGANTEENRPGPKTSPSEGLLPEVANRTGLFTPWSQWSRCVDCLQRRMKKCVSPKCEDSRIYEEKPCGKKRCKRKARQKNQFRVVHLDEDSSHLVRQAPSRAWSKWSSWSPCSENCRTQRIRICRKPGRCRKKQQEQTAYCYHDNSMCENYVLNLLDSQQNADEINRYQYHNEDLARRVSRRRRLQKRCGEPFRKNRMLKIIGGTESKKHKWPWHVAILNKYYEVFCGGTLIGPRWVLTASHCIRPYLRVRLNEHDLRARDGRELEMTVYKIFQHPKFNHKTVDNDIALLQLPRAVNLPIACLPNRSPRAQEVCSVMGWGKIRTSDTYGTHTLHEAKLPIVPPNVCRRSYRHFLITANMLCAGWPSGKSDTCAGDSGGGLICPFKRKSRLAYSVQGITSFGDGCGLRNKYGIYTTVFNYLKWIYYVMDHYS
;
A
#
# COMPACT_ATOMS: atom_id res chain seq x y z
N MET A 1 -5.61 37.16 27.60
CA MET A 1 -6.89 36.43 27.71
C MET A 1 -6.61 34.93 27.61
N ARG A 2 -7.25 34.16 28.49
CA ARG A 2 -7.03 32.72 28.73
C ARG A 2 -7.33 31.88 27.48
N PHE A 3 -6.44 30.93 27.18
CA PHE A 3 -6.66 29.87 26.21
C PHE A 3 -7.63 28.82 26.80
N ARG A 4 -8.74 28.54 26.10
CA ARG A 4 -9.57 27.34 26.31
C ARG A 4 -9.41 26.43 25.10
N PHE A 5 -8.80 25.26 25.32
CA PHE A 5 -8.85 24.13 24.41
C PHE A 5 -10.23 23.47 24.56
N VAL A 6 -10.95 23.27 23.44
CA VAL A 6 -12.14 22.43 23.37
C VAL A 6 -11.72 21.14 22.67
N LEU A 7 -11.73 20.04 23.43
CA LEU A 7 -11.52 18.68 22.96
C LEU A 7 -12.91 18.10 22.61
N LEU A 8 -13.14 17.79 21.33
CA LEU A 8 -14.34 17.09 20.86
C LEU A 8 -14.09 15.58 20.95
N VAL A 9 -14.65 14.96 22.00
CA VAL A 9 -14.77 13.51 22.14
C VAL A 9 -16.15 13.11 21.58
N VAL A 10 -16.16 12.25 20.56
CA VAL A 10 -17.39 11.62 20.05
C VAL A 10 -17.60 10.34 20.85
N THR A 11 -18.49 10.39 21.84
CA THR A 11 -19.05 9.23 22.54
C THR A 11 -20.27 8.72 21.79
N CYS A 12 -20.24 7.43 21.41
CA CYS A 12 -21.38 6.71 20.90
C CYS A 12 -22.18 6.15 22.09
N ILE A 13 -23.49 6.40 22.06
CA ILE A 13 -24.48 6.07 23.09
C ILE A 13 -24.82 4.58 22.99
N CYS A 14 -24.76 3.86 24.12
CA CYS A 14 -25.63 2.73 24.41
C CYS A 14 -26.06 2.85 25.88
N GLU A 15 -27.36 2.89 26.08
CA GLU A 15 -28.04 3.13 27.35
C GLU A 15 -28.58 1.82 27.95
N PHE A 16 -28.59 1.79 29.29
CA PHE A 16 -29.40 0.98 30.21
C PHE A 16 -29.19 -0.54 30.37
N CYS A 17 -28.62 -0.93 31.52
CA CYS A 17 -29.41 -1.47 32.64
C CYS A 17 -28.58 -1.63 33.94
N GLY A 18 -29.03 -0.98 35.02
CA GLY A 18 -29.27 -1.62 36.33
C GLY A 18 -28.10 -1.77 37.32
N ALA A 19 -28.14 -0.98 38.39
CA ALA A 19 -27.23 -0.94 39.54
C ALA A 19 -27.32 -2.13 40.52
N ASN A 20 -26.22 -2.37 41.27
CA ASN A 20 -26.14 -2.34 42.75
C ASN A 20 -24.79 -2.94 43.22
N THR A 21 -23.87 -2.11 43.74
CA THR A 21 -23.47 -1.99 45.16
C THR A 21 -23.01 -3.28 45.85
N GLU A 22 -21.70 -3.43 46.12
CA GLU A 22 -21.14 -3.29 47.47
C GLU A 22 -19.63 -3.59 47.51
N GLU A 23 -18.95 -2.77 48.30
CA GLU A 23 -17.55 -2.85 48.74
C GLU A 23 -17.43 -3.88 49.88
N ASN A 24 -16.44 -4.79 49.84
CA ASN A 24 -15.64 -5.09 51.03
C ASN A 24 -14.36 -5.90 50.74
N ARG A 25 -13.32 -5.55 51.49
CA ARG A 25 -11.90 -5.96 51.38
C ARG A 25 -11.61 -7.16 52.36
N PRO A 26 -10.36 -7.64 52.60
CA PRO A 26 -9.96 -9.02 52.25
C PRO A 26 -9.38 -9.90 53.40
N GLY A 27 -9.29 -11.22 53.13
CA GLY A 27 -8.32 -12.18 53.71
C GLY A 27 -8.89 -13.18 54.75
N PRO A 28 -8.15 -14.23 55.19
CA PRO A 28 -7.10 -15.02 54.52
C PRO A 28 -7.28 -16.56 54.66
N LYS A 29 -6.45 -17.28 53.88
CA LYS A 29 -5.96 -18.66 53.96
C LYS A 29 -6.26 -19.49 55.25
N THR A 30 -6.73 -20.74 55.07
CA THR A 30 -6.07 -22.05 55.33
C THR A 30 -7.05 -23.15 55.79
N SER A 31 -7.05 -24.25 55.04
CA SER A 31 -7.29 -25.66 55.38
C SER A 31 -6.79 -26.07 56.79
N PRO A 32 -7.24 -27.17 57.45
CA PRO A 32 -7.21 -28.54 56.88
C PRO A 32 -8.31 -29.52 57.38
N SER A 33 -8.64 -30.55 56.59
CA SER A 33 -8.53 -32.00 56.90
C SER A 33 -9.07 -32.42 58.29
N GLU A 34 -9.88 -33.46 58.48
CA GLU A 34 -9.78 -34.81 57.91
C GLU A 34 -10.91 -35.69 58.49
N GLY A 35 -11.28 -36.76 57.78
CA GLY A 35 -12.11 -37.88 58.26
C GLY A 35 -13.37 -38.09 57.41
N LEU A 36 -13.57 -39.15 56.63
CA LEU A 36 -13.00 -40.51 56.60
C LEU A 36 -13.07 -41.10 55.16
N LEU A 37 -12.15 -42.03 54.86
CA LEU A 37 -12.12 -42.97 53.69
C LEU A 37 -13.15 -44.12 53.87
N PRO A 38 -13.41 -45.11 52.96
CA PRO A 38 -12.90 -45.40 51.60
C PRO A 38 -14.01 -45.72 50.54
N GLU A 39 -13.57 -46.06 49.32
CA GLU A 39 -14.30 -46.45 48.10
C GLU A 39 -15.44 -47.48 48.27
N VAL A 40 -16.67 -47.21 47.76
CA VAL A 40 -17.53 -48.16 47.00
C VAL A 40 -18.61 -47.38 46.20
N ALA A 41 -18.60 -47.59 44.88
CA ALA A 41 -19.71 -47.61 43.91
C ALA A 41 -20.79 -46.50 43.89
N ASN A 42 -20.69 -45.64 42.86
CA ASN A 42 -21.63 -45.65 41.73
C ASN A 42 -23.14 -45.74 42.07
N ARG A 43 -23.76 -44.59 42.37
CA ARG A 43 -25.11 -44.14 41.96
C ARG A 43 -25.25 -42.74 42.56
N THR A 44 -25.43 -41.70 41.77
CA THR A 44 -26.71 -41.49 41.10
C THR A 44 -26.47 -41.29 39.61
N GLY A 45 -27.22 -42.06 38.80
CA GLY A 45 -27.11 -42.19 37.35
C GLY A 45 -27.48 -40.93 36.58
N LEU A 46 -26.81 -39.83 36.94
CA LEU A 46 -26.92 -38.54 36.31
C LEU A 46 -26.04 -38.48 35.06
N PHE A 47 -24.96 -39.27 34.96
CA PHE A 47 -24.05 -39.30 33.81
C PHE A 47 -23.75 -40.72 33.34
N THR A 48 -23.41 -40.88 32.05
CA THR A 48 -22.88 -42.13 31.48
C THR A 48 -21.55 -42.53 32.14
N PRO A 49 -21.11 -43.78 31.97
CA PRO A 49 -19.70 -44.13 32.16
C PRO A 49 -18.80 -43.24 31.28
N TRP A 50 -17.54 -43.11 31.69
CA TRP A 50 -16.52 -42.44 30.87
C TRP A 50 -16.36 -43.16 29.52
N SER A 51 -16.29 -42.38 28.44
CA SER A 51 -15.92 -42.89 27.13
C SER A 51 -14.51 -43.47 27.15
N GLN A 52 -14.18 -44.29 26.14
CA GLN A 52 -12.79 -44.63 25.86
C GLN A 52 -11.98 -43.34 25.62
N TRP A 53 -10.69 -43.40 25.96
CA TRP A 53 -9.76 -42.31 25.66
C TRP A 53 -9.70 -42.10 24.14
N SER A 54 -9.83 -40.86 23.70
CA SER A 54 -9.67 -40.49 22.30
C SER A 54 -8.30 -40.91 21.79
N ARG A 55 -8.17 -41.05 20.47
CA ARG A 55 -6.84 -41.06 19.84
C ARG A 55 -6.10 -39.78 20.24
N CYS A 56 -4.77 -39.88 20.32
CA CYS A 56 -3.94 -38.75 20.68
C CYS A 56 -4.04 -37.66 19.61
N VAL A 57 -4.58 -36.49 19.98
CA VAL A 57 -4.66 -35.29 19.14
C VAL A 57 -3.95 -34.19 19.93
N ASP A 58 -2.95 -33.55 19.31
CA ASP A 58 -2.15 -32.50 19.95
C ASP A 58 -1.57 -32.85 21.32
N CYS A 59 -1.00 -34.06 21.44
CA CYS A 59 -0.35 -34.55 22.66
C CYS A 59 -1.28 -34.78 23.86
N LEU A 60 -2.60 -34.69 23.64
CA LEU A 60 -3.61 -34.94 24.65
C LEU A 60 -4.55 -36.06 24.17
N GLN A 61 -4.96 -36.90 25.10
CA GLN A 61 -6.14 -37.73 24.93
C GLN A 61 -7.24 -37.13 25.79
N ARG A 62 -8.46 -37.11 25.25
CA ARG A 62 -9.65 -36.66 25.96
C ARG A 62 -10.61 -37.83 26.09
N ARG A 63 -11.32 -37.92 27.21
CA ARG A 63 -12.53 -38.76 27.35
C ARG A 63 -13.65 -37.93 27.95
N MET A 64 -14.88 -38.35 27.74
CA MET A 64 -16.05 -37.61 28.24
C MET A 64 -17.07 -38.54 28.89
N LYS A 65 -17.88 -37.97 29.78
CA LYS A 65 -19.17 -38.56 30.19
C LYS A 65 -20.29 -37.55 29.97
N LYS A 66 -21.43 -38.03 29.49
CA LYS A 66 -22.60 -37.18 29.17
C LYS A 66 -23.64 -37.32 30.27
N CYS A 67 -24.28 -36.22 30.65
CA CYS A 67 -25.45 -36.24 31.50
C CYS A 67 -26.60 -37.04 30.84
N VAL A 68 -27.29 -37.86 31.63
CA VAL A 68 -28.47 -38.67 31.25
C VAL A 68 -29.69 -38.38 32.13
N SER A 69 -29.61 -37.39 33.02
CA SER A 69 -30.71 -36.99 33.89
C SER A 69 -31.14 -35.53 33.65
N PRO A 70 -32.44 -35.20 33.75
CA PRO A 70 -32.90 -33.82 33.62
C PRO A 70 -32.23 -32.84 34.60
N LYS A 71 -31.73 -33.35 35.75
CA LYS A 71 -31.08 -32.53 36.78
C LYS A 71 -29.74 -31.93 36.38
N CYS A 72 -29.10 -32.41 35.31
CA CYS A 72 -27.80 -31.90 34.86
C CYS A 72 -27.82 -31.35 33.42
N GLU A 73 -29.00 -31.06 32.87
CA GLU A 73 -29.21 -30.14 31.73
C GLU A 73 -28.26 -30.39 30.53
N ASP A 74 -28.16 -31.66 30.11
CA ASP A 74 -27.33 -32.12 28.96
C ASP A 74 -25.80 -31.85 29.06
N SER A 75 -25.32 -31.48 30.25
CA SER A 75 -23.91 -31.16 30.50
C SER A 75 -22.97 -32.33 30.16
N ARG A 76 -21.74 -31.98 29.72
CA ARG A 76 -20.67 -32.92 29.39
C ARG A 76 -19.44 -32.61 30.23
N ILE A 77 -18.88 -33.65 30.83
CA ILE A 77 -17.64 -33.54 31.62
C ILE A 77 -16.53 -34.19 30.82
N TYR A 78 -15.41 -33.47 30.68
CA TYR A 78 -14.22 -33.92 29.96
C TYR A 78 -13.07 -34.15 30.92
N GLU A 79 -12.25 -35.14 30.60
CA GLU A 79 -10.98 -35.41 31.27
C GLU A 79 -9.88 -35.50 30.23
N GLU A 80 -8.71 -34.93 30.54
CA GLU A 80 -7.56 -34.89 29.66
C GLU A 80 -6.35 -35.57 30.29
N LYS A 81 -5.55 -36.23 29.46
CA LYS A 81 -4.22 -36.69 29.87
C LYS A 81 -3.18 -36.54 28.78
N PRO A 82 -1.90 -36.31 29.13
CA PRO A 82 -0.82 -36.25 28.17
C PRO A 82 -0.50 -37.62 27.56
N CYS A 83 -0.18 -37.64 26.28
CA CYS A 83 0.28 -38.85 25.58
C CYS A 83 1.74 -39.19 25.93
N GLY A 84 2.12 -40.48 25.85
CA GLY A 84 3.47 -40.94 26.17
C GLY A 84 4.62 -40.24 25.40
N LYS A 85 5.73 -39.98 26.11
CA LYS A 85 6.86 -39.09 25.76
C LYS A 85 7.49 -39.27 24.37
N LYS A 86 7.34 -40.41 23.68
CA LYS A 86 7.95 -40.66 22.36
C LYS A 86 7.20 -39.99 21.20
N ARG A 87 5.87 -39.82 21.25
CA ARG A 87 5.07 -39.17 20.19
C ARG A 87 5.12 -37.64 20.22
N CYS A 88 5.37 -37.03 21.37
CA CYS A 88 5.42 -35.56 21.52
C CYS A 88 6.79 -34.93 21.20
N LYS A 89 7.88 -35.71 21.25
CA LYS A 89 9.23 -35.20 20.88
C LYS A 89 9.36 -34.89 19.38
N ARG A 90 8.51 -35.47 18.51
CA ARG A 90 8.52 -35.17 17.07
C ARG A 90 7.86 -33.82 16.73
N LYS A 91 6.86 -33.36 17.52
CA LYS A 91 6.16 -32.08 17.32
C LYS A 91 6.88 -30.87 17.94
N ALA A 92 7.63 -31.06 19.02
CA ALA A 92 8.46 -29.99 19.60
C ALA A 92 9.60 -29.53 18.66
N ARG A 93 10.08 -30.41 17.77
CA ARG A 93 11.04 -30.05 16.72
C ARG A 93 10.42 -29.28 15.55
N GLN A 94 9.15 -29.52 15.21
CA GLN A 94 8.47 -28.81 14.12
C GLN A 94 7.94 -27.43 14.56
N LYS A 95 7.56 -27.24 15.84
CA LYS A 95 7.10 -25.93 16.34
C LYS A 95 8.22 -24.88 16.48
N ASN A 96 9.48 -25.31 16.55
CA ASN A 96 10.66 -24.43 16.68
C ASN A 96 11.44 -24.22 15.36
N GLN A 97 10.93 -24.73 14.23
CA GLN A 97 11.58 -24.49 12.94
C GLN A 97 11.07 -23.16 12.38
N PHE A 98 11.85 -22.10 12.59
CA PHE A 98 11.71 -20.82 11.86
C PHE A 98 12.85 -20.73 10.83
N ARG A 99 12.57 -20.04 9.73
CA ARG A 99 13.57 -19.67 8.73
C ARG A 99 14.31 -18.43 9.21
N VAL A 100 15.59 -18.33 8.88
CA VAL A 100 16.44 -17.18 9.20
C VAL A 100 16.89 -16.52 7.90
N VAL A 101 16.72 -15.21 7.82
CA VAL A 101 17.03 -14.38 6.65
C VAL A 101 18.02 -13.30 7.06
N HIS A 102 19.11 -13.19 6.32
CA HIS A 102 20.10 -12.14 6.46
C HIS A 102 19.87 -11.10 5.35
N LEU A 103 19.91 -9.82 5.71
CA LEU A 103 19.81 -8.72 4.75
C LEU A 103 21.15 -7.97 4.67
N ASP A 104 21.46 -7.44 3.50
CA ASP A 104 22.80 -6.90 3.19
C ASP A 104 23.16 -5.62 3.96
N GLU A 105 22.19 -4.91 4.55
CA GLU A 105 22.42 -3.69 5.34
C GLU A 105 23.17 -3.94 6.66
N ASP A 106 23.18 -5.17 7.18
CA ASP A 106 23.95 -5.55 8.39
C ASP A 106 25.45 -5.84 8.09
N SER A 107 25.86 -5.75 6.82
CA SER A 107 27.25 -5.94 6.38
C SER A 107 28.14 -4.71 6.58
N SER A 108 27.56 -3.57 6.95
CA SER A 108 28.25 -2.26 7.00
C SER A 108 29.13 -2.03 8.25
N HIS A 109 29.30 -3.03 9.12
CA HIS A 109 30.27 -3.00 10.21
C HIS A 109 31.48 -3.93 9.99
N LEU A 110 32.19 -3.75 8.86
CA LEU A 110 33.55 -4.26 8.70
C LEU A 110 34.56 -3.34 9.42
N VAL A 111 34.40 -3.22 10.74
CA VAL A 111 35.51 -2.86 11.63
C VAL A 111 36.48 -4.05 11.59
N ARG A 112 37.78 -3.83 11.29
CA ARG A 112 38.84 -4.86 11.26
C ARG A 112 38.62 -5.92 12.36
N GLN A 113 38.01 -7.05 12.00
CA GLN A 113 37.61 -8.08 12.97
C GLN A 113 38.83 -8.91 13.34
N ALA A 114 38.90 -9.33 14.60
CA ALA A 114 39.93 -10.29 15.02
C ALA A 114 39.82 -11.58 14.19
N PRO A 115 40.93 -12.29 13.91
CA PRO A 115 40.91 -13.53 13.14
C PRO A 115 39.89 -14.53 13.69
N SER A 116 39.21 -15.27 12.82
CA SER A 116 38.16 -16.25 13.19
C SER A 116 38.57 -17.18 14.35
N ARG A 117 39.86 -17.58 14.40
CA ARG A 117 40.44 -18.42 15.45
C ARG A 117 40.45 -17.79 16.86
N ALA A 118 40.26 -16.49 16.99
CA ALA A 118 40.17 -15.80 18.28
C ALA A 118 38.77 -15.86 18.90
N TRP A 119 37.75 -16.28 18.13
CA TRP A 119 36.36 -16.36 18.57
C TRP A 119 35.91 -17.80 18.78
N SER A 120 34.90 -18.00 19.64
CA SER A 120 34.15 -19.25 19.70
C SER A 120 33.33 -19.47 18.43
N LYS A 121 32.83 -20.70 18.25
CA LYS A 121 31.70 -20.94 17.35
C LYS A 121 30.52 -20.06 17.81
N TRP A 122 29.69 -19.66 16.85
CA TRP A 122 28.41 -19.00 17.16
C TRP A 122 27.51 -19.94 17.96
N SER A 123 26.74 -19.36 18.88
CA SER A 123 25.64 -20.06 19.54
C SER A 123 24.54 -20.41 18.53
N SER A 124 23.63 -21.28 18.94
CA SER A 124 22.34 -21.43 18.27
C SER A 124 21.60 -20.10 18.24
N TRP A 125 20.76 -19.93 17.23
CA TRP A 125 19.81 -18.83 17.13
C TRP A 125 18.82 -18.86 18.30
N SER A 126 18.52 -17.69 18.86
CA SER A 126 17.42 -17.52 19.82
C SER A 126 16.08 -17.80 19.13
N PRO A 127 15.01 -18.14 19.89
CA PRO A 127 13.67 -18.21 19.33
C PRO A 127 13.31 -16.94 18.54
N CYS A 128 12.49 -17.09 17.51
CA CYS A 128 12.02 -15.95 16.74
C CYS A 128 11.13 -15.06 17.59
N SER A 129 11.55 -13.80 17.77
CA SER A 129 10.79 -12.80 18.53
C SER A 129 9.56 -12.32 17.78
N GLU A 130 8.64 -11.68 18.50
CA GLU A 130 7.43 -11.06 17.92
C GLU A 130 7.75 -9.96 16.90
N ASN A 131 8.94 -9.34 16.99
CA ASN A 131 9.46 -8.37 16.02
C ASN A 131 10.15 -9.03 14.81
N CYS A 132 9.92 -10.32 14.59
CA CYS A 132 10.46 -11.10 13.47
C CYS A 132 12.00 -11.12 13.42
N ARG A 133 12.64 -11.09 14.59
CA ARG A 133 14.11 -11.12 14.75
C ARG A 133 14.59 -12.29 15.58
N THR A 134 15.78 -12.77 15.27
CA THR A 134 16.51 -13.78 16.02
C THR A 134 17.96 -13.35 16.21
N GLN A 135 18.60 -13.78 17.29
CA GLN A 135 19.93 -13.37 17.68
C GLN A 135 20.81 -14.56 18.03
N ARG A 136 22.11 -14.44 17.80
CA ARG A 136 23.12 -15.39 18.27
C ARG A 136 24.39 -14.68 18.69
N ILE A 137 25.17 -15.31 19.54
CA ILE A 137 26.37 -14.72 20.13
C ILE A 137 27.60 -15.62 19.95
N ARG A 138 28.79 -15.02 19.98
CA ARG A 138 30.07 -15.73 20.12
C ARG A 138 30.98 -14.95 21.07
N ILE A 139 31.83 -15.68 21.77
CA ILE A 139 32.67 -15.12 22.84
C ILE A 139 34.13 -15.13 22.38
N CYS A 140 34.88 -14.11 22.76
CA CYS A 140 36.30 -14.06 22.49
C CYS A 140 37.06 -15.05 23.38
N ARG A 141 37.84 -15.94 22.77
CA ARG A 141 38.69 -16.91 23.47
C ARG A 141 40.08 -16.37 23.82
N LYS A 142 40.47 -15.23 23.24
CA LYS A 142 41.80 -14.61 23.43
C LYS A 142 41.65 -13.12 23.79
N PRO A 143 41.50 -12.77 25.07
CA PRO A 143 41.13 -11.42 25.53
C PRO A 143 42.02 -10.23 25.08
N GLY A 144 43.21 -10.47 24.50
CA GLY A 144 44.07 -9.43 23.90
C GLY A 144 43.98 -9.28 22.38
N ARG A 145 43.22 -10.12 21.68
CA ARG A 145 43.06 -10.06 20.21
C ARG A 145 41.70 -9.56 19.75
N CYS A 146 40.66 -9.67 20.58
CA CYS A 146 39.33 -9.17 20.26
C CYS A 146 39.09 -7.80 20.89
N ARG A 147 38.52 -6.86 20.14
CA ARG A 147 38.10 -5.56 20.68
C ARG A 147 36.89 -5.64 21.62
N LYS A 148 36.11 -6.71 21.56
CA LYS A 148 34.93 -6.96 22.39
C LYS A 148 35.01 -8.36 23.01
N LYS A 149 34.51 -8.51 24.24
CA LYS A 149 34.43 -9.82 24.93
C LYS A 149 33.42 -10.76 24.27
N GLN A 150 32.35 -10.20 23.71
CA GLN A 150 31.27 -10.91 23.03
C GLN A 150 30.90 -10.18 21.74
N GLN A 151 30.53 -10.94 20.73
CA GLN A 151 29.95 -10.44 19.49
C GLN A 151 28.56 -11.02 19.33
N GLU A 152 27.62 -10.18 18.91
CA GLU A 152 26.24 -10.53 18.64
C GLU A 152 25.95 -10.39 17.15
N GLN A 153 25.10 -11.27 16.63
CA GLN A 153 24.56 -11.19 15.29
C GLN A 153 23.05 -11.29 15.38
N THR A 154 22.36 -10.34 14.75
CA THR A 154 20.91 -10.36 14.57
C THR A 154 20.59 -10.79 13.13
N ALA A 155 19.45 -11.44 12.95
CA ALA A 155 18.88 -11.75 11.65
C ALA A 155 17.36 -11.69 11.72
N TYR A 156 16.71 -11.61 10.56
CA TYR A 156 15.26 -11.75 10.48
C TYR A 156 14.87 -13.22 10.56
N CYS A 157 13.68 -13.48 11.06
CA CYS A 157 13.15 -14.83 11.14
C CYS A 157 11.64 -14.88 10.96
N TYR A 158 11.15 -16.03 10.51
CA TYR A 158 9.72 -16.29 10.41
C TYR A 158 9.38 -17.78 10.45
N HIS A 159 8.17 -18.08 10.88
CA HIS A 159 7.56 -19.40 10.67
C HIS A 159 6.68 -19.37 9.43
N ASP A 160 6.58 -20.51 8.73
CA ASP A 160 5.71 -20.63 7.56
C ASP A 160 4.24 -20.32 7.98
N ASN A 161 3.56 -19.51 7.17
CA ASN A 161 2.24 -18.91 7.35
C ASN A 161 2.09 -17.95 8.56
N SER A 162 3.17 -17.28 8.98
CA SER A 162 3.11 -16.27 10.07
C SER A 162 3.09 -14.82 9.54
N MET A 163 2.67 -13.88 10.39
CA MET A 163 2.82 -12.44 10.11
C MET A 163 4.26 -12.05 9.77
N CYS A 164 5.23 -12.70 10.41
CA CYS A 164 6.65 -12.51 10.13
C CYS A 164 7.07 -13.00 8.76
N GLU A 165 6.43 -14.02 8.19
CA GLU A 165 6.72 -14.47 6.83
C GLU A 165 6.37 -13.37 5.84
N ASN A 166 5.14 -12.85 5.92
CA ASN A 166 4.70 -11.76 5.05
C ASN A 166 5.56 -10.50 5.23
N TYR A 167 5.91 -10.17 6.48
CA TYR A 167 6.77 -9.02 6.77
C TYR A 167 8.17 -9.16 6.17
N VAL A 168 8.83 -10.31 6.37
CA VAL A 168 10.19 -10.56 5.86
C VAL A 168 10.20 -10.71 4.34
N LEU A 169 9.18 -11.36 3.74
CA LEU A 169 9.07 -11.47 2.28
C LEU A 169 8.83 -10.11 1.61
N ASN A 170 8.00 -9.24 2.20
CA ASN A 170 7.82 -7.87 1.70
C ASN A 170 9.10 -7.04 1.83
N LEU A 171 9.86 -7.25 2.91
CA LEU A 171 11.15 -6.60 3.12
C LEU A 171 12.18 -7.07 2.07
N LEU A 172 12.23 -8.37 1.78
CA LEU A 172 13.07 -8.94 0.72
C LEU A 172 12.68 -8.44 -0.68
N ASP A 173 11.38 -8.34 -0.98
CA ASP A 173 10.89 -7.76 -2.23
C ASP A 173 11.25 -6.26 -2.33
N SER A 174 11.21 -5.54 -1.22
CA SER A 174 11.65 -4.14 -1.15
C SER A 174 13.17 -3.98 -1.34
N GLN A 175 13.98 -4.93 -0.84
CA GLN A 175 15.44 -4.93 -1.04
C GLN A 175 15.83 -5.39 -2.43
N GLN A 176 15.16 -6.37 -3.03
CA GLN A 176 15.35 -6.71 -4.45
C GLN A 176 15.02 -5.52 -5.36
N ASN A 177 13.97 -4.75 -5.02
CA ASN A 177 13.70 -3.48 -5.67
C ASN A 177 14.82 -2.46 -5.44
N ALA A 178 15.38 -2.34 -4.22
CA ALA A 178 16.49 -1.44 -3.91
C ALA A 178 17.81 -1.80 -4.62
N ASP A 179 18.14 -3.09 -4.73
CA ASP A 179 19.31 -3.59 -5.45
C ASP A 179 19.14 -3.50 -6.97
N GLU A 180 17.92 -3.71 -7.49
CA GLU A 180 17.61 -3.34 -8.86
C GLU A 180 17.76 -1.83 -9.08
N ILE A 181 17.35 -0.98 -8.11
CA ILE A 181 17.52 0.48 -8.14
C ILE A 181 18.99 0.92 -8.10
N ASN A 182 19.86 0.27 -7.32
CA ASN A 182 21.29 0.53 -7.37
C ASN A 182 21.90 0.20 -8.74
N ARG A 183 21.33 -0.78 -9.47
CA ARG A 183 21.67 -1.04 -10.87
C ARG A 183 21.24 0.10 -11.81
N TYR A 184 20.20 0.89 -11.50
CA TYR A 184 19.84 2.11 -12.26
C TYR A 184 20.92 3.19 -12.17
N GLN A 185 21.69 3.22 -11.07
CA GLN A 185 22.71 4.24 -10.89
C GLN A 185 23.95 3.96 -11.77
N TYR A 186 24.17 2.70 -12.17
CA TYR A 186 25.36 2.24 -12.91
C TYR A 186 25.17 2.08 -14.45
N HIS A 187 23.95 1.96 -14.98
CA HIS A 187 23.72 1.81 -16.44
C HIS A 187 23.06 3.04 -17.07
N ASN A 188 23.77 4.17 -17.10
CA ASN A 188 23.29 5.42 -17.72
C ASN A 188 23.61 5.58 -19.22
N GLU A 189 24.40 4.69 -19.84
CA GLU A 189 24.76 4.83 -21.27
C GLU A 189 23.81 4.09 -22.23
N ASP A 190 23.25 2.93 -21.84
CA ASP A 190 22.36 2.14 -22.71
C ASP A 190 20.89 2.62 -22.70
N LEU A 191 20.52 3.42 -21.69
CA LEU A 191 19.17 3.96 -21.53
C LEU A 191 18.83 4.99 -22.63
N ALA A 192 19.80 5.79 -23.08
CA ALA A 192 19.58 6.80 -24.12
C ALA A 192 19.16 6.19 -25.47
N ARG A 193 19.74 5.05 -25.86
CA ARG A 193 19.39 4.32 -27.09
C ARG A 193 18.00 3.70 -27.01
N ARG A 194 17.62 3.12 -25.86
CA ARG A 194 16.27 2.55 -25.63
C ARG A 194 15.18 3.63 -25.61
N VAL A 195 15.42 4.76 -24.95
CA VAL A 195 14.55 5.94 -24.98
C VAL A 195 14.32 6.43 -26.43
N SER A 196 15.36 6.44 -27.25
CA SER A 196 15.26 6.79 -28.68
C SER A 196 14.40 5.81 -29.48
N ARG A 197 14.54 4.50 -29.24
CA ARG A 197 13.68 3.46 -29.86
C ARG A 197 12.22 3.60 -29.44
N ARG A 198 11.90 3.83 -28.16
CA ARG A 198 10.51 4.03 -27.71
C ARG A 198 9.86 5.31 -28.19
N ARG A 199 10.64 6.39 -28.32
CA ARG A 199 10.18 7.61 -29.02
C ARG A 199 9.66 7.27 -30.44
N ARG A 200 10.19 6.24 -31.10
CA ARG A 200 9.67 5.74 -32.39
C ARG A 200 8.43 4.84 -32.27
N LEU A 201 8.20 4.14 -31.15
CA LEU A 201 6.96 3.38 -30.92
C LEU A 201 5.77 4.29 -30.56
N GLN A 202 6.02 5.50 -30.05
CA GLN A 202 4.99 6.53 -29.85
C GLN A 202 4.51 7.22 -31.15
N LYS A 203 4.74 6.64 -32.33
CA LYS A 203 4.35 7.23 -33.62
C LYS A 203 2.84 7.52 -33.77
N ARG A 204 1.97 6.86 -32.99
CA ARG A 204 0.50 7.04 -33.00
C ARG A 204 -0.10 7.27 -31.61
N CYS A 205 0.52 8.13 -30.80
CA CYS A 205 -0.06 8.60 -29.53
C CYS A 205 -0.77 9.96 -29.69
N GLY A 206 -1.59 10.32 -28.71
CA GLY A 206 -2.14 11.65 -28.50
C GLY A 206 -3.22 12.07 -29.48
N GLU A 207 -3.79 11.15 -30.26
CA GLU A 207 -4.85 11.45 -31.23
C GLU A 207 -6.21 10.94 -30.69
N PRO A 208 -7.21 11.81 -30.47
CA PRO A 208 -8.53 11.39 -30.02
C PRO A 208 -9.30 10.67 -31.15
N PHE A 209 -10.36 9.91 -30.80
CA PHE A 209 -11.18 9.16 -31.78
C PHE A 209 -11.80 10.03 -32.90
N ARG A 210 -12.03 11.34 -32.67
CA ARG A 210 -12.59 12.27 -33.66
C ARG A 210 -11.87 13.62 -33.63
N LYS A 211 -11.70 14.24 -34.82
CA LYS A 211 -11.19 15.63 -34.97
C LYS A 211 -12.24 16.62 -34.44
N ASN A 212 -12.28 16.86 -33.13
CA ASN A 212 -13.11 17.94 -32.59
C ASN A 212 -12.44 19.30 -32.88
N ARG A 213 -13.17 20.20 -33.56
CA ARG A 213 -12.83 21.63 -33.58
C ARG A 213 -13.05 22.16 -32.15
N MET A 214 -12.01 22.71 -31.52
CA MET A 214 -12.13 23.27 -30.18
C MET A 214 -12.95 24.56 -30.22
N LEU A 215 -14.05 24.60 -29.48
CA LEU A 215 -14.65 25.86 -29.02
C LEU A 215 -13.97 26.28 -27.70
N LYS A 216 -13.76 27.59 -27.54
CA LYS A 216 -13.10 28.20 -26.38
C LYS A 216 -14.15 28.37 -25.28
N ILE A 217 -14.18 27.46 -24.31
CA ILE A 217 -15.01 27.56 -23.10
C ILE A 217 -14.10 27.35 -21.88
N ILE A 218 -14.31 28.15 -20.84
CA ILE A 218 -13.54 28.23 -19.58
C ILE A 218 -14.52 27.91 -18.44
N GLY A 219 -14.11 27.08 -17.48
CA GLY A 219 -14.99 26.50 -16.46
C GLY A 219 -15.17 25.00 -16.70
N GLY A 220 -15.19 24.20 -15.63
CA GLY A 220 -15.39 22.76 -15.71
C GLY A 220 -16.71 22.45 -16.40
N THR A 221 -16.68 21.80 -17.56
CA THR A 221 -17.85 21.40 -18.33
C THR A 221 -17.83 19.91 -18.57
N GLU A 222 -18.98 19.30 -18.77
CA GLU A 222 -19.04 17.92 -19.23
C GLU A 222 -18.21 17.76 -20.51
N SER A 223 -17.30 16.79 -20.51
CA SER A 223 -16.51 16.43 -21.66
C SER A 223 -17.40 15.79 -22.71
N LYS A 224 -17.09 15.99 -24.00
CA LYS A 224 -17.71 15.14 -25.03
C LYS A 224 -17.31 13.68 -24.80
N LYS A 225 -18.28 12.78 -24.92
CA LYS A 225 -18.06 11.33 -24.83
C LYS A 225 -16.93 10.88 -25.77
N HIS A 226 -16.01 10.06 -25.25
CA HIS A 226 -14.80 9.56 -25.93
C HIS A 226 -13.79 10.62 -26.41
N LYS A 227 -13.88 11.88 -25.94
CA LYS A 227 -12.91 12.92 -26.27
C LYS A 227 -11.51 12.61 -25.73
N TRP A 228 -11.44 12.02 -24.53
CA TRP A 228 -10.20 11.71 -23.81
C TRP A 228 -10.04 10.19 -23.64
N PRO A 229 -9.79 9.44 -24.71
CA PRO A 229 -9.81 7.98 -24.68
C PRO A 229 -8.71 7.33 -23.81
N TRP A 230 -7.67 8.11 -23.50
CA TRP A 230 -6.59 7.71 -22.60
C TRP A 230 -6.88 8.02 -21.13
N HIS A 231 -7.97 8.70 -20.78
CA HIS A 231 -8.32 8.87 -19.37
C HIS A 231 -8.79 7.55 -18.78
N VAL A 232 -8.35 7.27 -17.56
CA VAL A 232 -8.57 5.98 -16.88
C VAL A 232 -9.19 6.24 -15.53
N ALA A 233 -10.29 5.56 -15.20
CA ALA A 233 -10.81 5.49 -13.85
C ALA A 233 -10.06 4.40 -13.07
N ILE A 234 -9.52 4.73 -11.91
CA ILE A 234 -8.91 3.77 -10.99
C ILE A 234 -9.89 3.48 -9.87
N LEU A 235 -10.18 2.19 -9.70
CA LEU A 235 -11.17 1.70 -8.76
C LEU A 235 -10.51 0.92 -7.64
N ASN A 236 -11.06 1.06 -6.43
CA ASN A 236 -10.66 0.29 -5.28
C ASN A 236 -11.30 -1.12 -5.29
N LYS A 237 -11.07 -1.91 -4.25
CA LYS A 237 -11.66 -3.25 -4.09
C LYS A 237 -13.20 -3.27 -4.02
N TYR A 238 -13.82 -2.12 -3.77
CA TYR A 238 -15.28 -1.92 -3.71
C TYR A 238 -15.86 -1.38 -5.02
N TYR A 239 -15.06 -1.31 -6.10
CA TYR A 239 -15.48 -0.79 -7.41
C TYR A 239 -15.82 0.71 -7.39
N GLU A 240 -15.31 1.45 -6.41
CA GLU A 240 -15.49 2.91 -6.33
C GLU A 240 -14.34 3.60 -7.03
N VAL A 241 -14.65 4.56 -7.90
CA VAL A 241 -13.66 5.43 -8.53
C VAL A 241 -13.15 6.41 -7.49
N PHE A 242 -11.85 6.38 -7.20
CA PHE A 242 -11.24 7.27 -6.21
C PHE A 242 -10.02 8.03 -6.75
N CYS A 243 -9.44 7.55 -7.86
CA CYS A 243 -8.35 8.20 -8.57
C CYS A 243 -8.56 8.08 -10.08
N GLY A 244 -7.92 8.97 -10.82
CA GLY A 244 -7.72 8.88 -12.26
C GLY A 244 -6.35 8.30 -12.63
N GLY A 245 -6.19 8.07 -13.92
CA GLY A 245 -4.93 7.69 -14.55
C GLY A 245 -4.91 8.09 -16.02
N THR A 246 -3.78 7.85 -16.67
CA THR A 246 -3.58 8.10 -18.10
C THR A 246 -2.98 6.89 -18.78
N LEU A 247 -3.63 6.37 -19.82
CA LEU A 247 -3.10 5.31 -20.66
C LEU A 247 -1.97 5.86 -21.53
N ILE A 248 -0.73 5.43 -21.27
CA ILE A 248 0.49 5.89 -21.96
C ILE A 248 1.11 4.81 -22.87
N GLY A 249 0.52 3.62 -22.88
CA GLY A 249 0.89 2.50 -23.72
C GLY A 249 -0.20 1.42 -23.67
N PRO A 250 -0.17 0.41 -24.56
CA PRO A 250 -1.23 -0.60 -24.64
C PRO A 250 -1.47 -1.39 -23.36
N ARG A 251 -0.47 -1.49 -22.47
CA ARG A 251 -0.54 -2.19 -21.18
C ARG A 251 -0.19 -1.30 -19.99
N TRP A 252 -0.10 0.02 -20.18
CA TRP A 252 0.57 0.89 -19.23
C TRP A 252 -0.29 2.12 -18.89
N VAL A 253 -0.68 2.21 -17.62
CA VAL A 253 -1.39 3.35 -17.06
C VAL A 253 -0.45 4.12 -16.12
N LEU A 254 -0.35 5.43 -16.34
CA LEU A 254 0.35 6.37 -15.50
C LEU A 254 -0.62 6.98 -14.47
N THR A 255 -0.22 7.02 -13.21
CA THR A 255 -1.02 7.62 -12.12
C THR A 255 -0.11 8.15 -11.00
N ALA A 256 -0.69 8.63 -9.91
CA ALA A 256 0.04 9.10 -8.74
C ALA A 256 0.41 7.94 -7.79
N SER A 257 1.53 8.08 -7.07
CA SER A 257 1.95 7.11 -6.06
C SER A 257 1.00 7.05 -4.87
N HIS A 258 0.39 8.18 -4.48
CA HIS A 258 -0.56 8.20 -3.37
C HIS A 258 -1.88 7.48 -3.68
N CYS A 259 -2.17 7.21 -4.96
CA CYS A 259 -3.33 6.42 -5.40
C CYS A 259 -3.13 4.90 -5.25
N ILE A 260 -1.92 4.44 -4.92
CA ILE A 260 -1.63 3.01 -4.83
C ILE A 260 -2.29 2.37 -3.60
N ARG A 261 -3.06 1.31 -3.83
CA ARG A 261 -3.71 0.47 -2.81
C ARG A 261 -3.64 -1.01 -3.23
N PRO A 262 -3.87 -1.96 -2.33
CA PRO A 262 -4.08 -3.36 -2.71
C PRO A 262 -5.32 -3.52 -3.62
N TYR A 263 -5.28 -4.47 -4.55
CA TYR A 263 -6.42 -4.84 -5.41
C TYR A 263 -7.02 -3.71 -6.25
N LEU A 264 -6.17 -2.97 -6.97
CA LEU A 264 -6.65 -1.95 -7.90
C LEU A 264 -7.29 -2.57 -9.15
N ARG A 265 -8.33 -1.93 -9.62
CA ARG A 265 -8.89 -2.14 -10.97
C ARG A 265 -8.77 -0.85 -11.75
N VAL A 266 -8.76 -0.97 -13.07
CA VAL A 266 -8.89 0.17 -13.96
C VAL A 266 -10.12 -0.01 -14.83
N ARG A 267 -10.82 1.09 -15.12
CA ARG A 267 -11.86 1.15 -16.13
C ARG A 267 -11.47 2.17 -17.19
N LEU A 268 -11.40 1.72 -18.43
CA LEU A 268 -10.99 2.47 -19.60
C LEU A 268 -12.20 2.81 -20.45
N ASN A 269 -12.12 3.90 -21.22
CA ASN A 269 -13.19 4.36 -22.12
C ASN A 269 -14.52 4.66 -21.40
N GLU A 270 -14.47 4.93 -20.10
CA GLU A 270 -15.60 5.33 -19.27
C GLU A 270 -15.95 6.80 -19.53
N HIS A 271 -17.25 7.12 -19.49
CA HIS A 271 -17.76 8.49 -19.55
C HIS A 271 -18.76 8.75 -18.42
N ASP A 272 -19.72 7.86 -18.20
CA ASP A 272 -20.79 8.02 -17.22
C ASP A 272 -20.76 6.86 -16.21
N LEU A 273 -20.36 7.16 -14.98
CA LEU A 273 -20.23 6.17 -13.90
C LEU A 273 -21.55 5.48 -13.53
N ARG A 274 -22.70 6.05 -13.92
CA ARG A 274 -24.04 5.46 -13.69
C ARG A 274 -24.54 4.64 -14.88
N ALA A 275 -24.05 4.89 -16.07
CA ALA A 275 -24.58 4.29 -17.30
C ALA A 275 -23.45 3.65 -18.11
N ARG A 276 -23.42 2.31 -18.12
CA ARG A 276 -22.49 1.55 -18.96
C ARG A 276 -23.00 1.50 -20.39
N ASP A 277 -22.18 1.93 -21.34
CA ASP A 277 -22.48 1.93 -22.77
C ASP A 277 -21.99 0.67 -23.49
N GLY A 278 -21.35 -0.24 -22.76
CA GLY A 278 -20.88 -1.54 -23.25
C GLY A 278 -19.50 -1.50 -23.90
N ARG A 279 -18.87 -0.32 -24.02
CA ARG A 279 -17.52 -0.14 -24.59
C ARG A 279 -16.47 0.12 -23.52
N GLU A 280 -16.86 0.10 -22.25
CA GLU A 280 -15.93 0.21 -21.13
C GLU A 280 -15.13 -1.07 -20.97
N LEU A 281 -13.83 -0.94 -20.74
CA LEU A 281 -12.96 -2.07 -20.42
C LEU A 281 -12.54 -1.98 -18.97
N GLU A 282 -13.04 -2.91 -18.15
CA GLU A 282 -12.65 -3.04 -16.75
C GLU A 282 -11.69 -4.22 -16.57
N MET A 283 -10.59 -4.02 -15.84
CA MET A 283 -9.62 -5.07 -15.55
C MET A 283 -8.90 -4.85 -14.24
N THR A 284 -8.54 -5.94 -13.58
CA THR A 284 -7.66 -5.93 -12.41
C THR A 284 -6.23 -5.60 -12.84
N VAL A 285 -5.55 -4.73 -12.10
CA VAL A 285 -4.15 -4.39 -12.34
C VAL A 285 -3.28 -5.63 -12.11
N TYR A 286 -2.38 -5.92 -13.05
CA TYR A 286 -1.48 -7.07 -12.98
C TYR A 286 -0.29 -6.81 -12.06
N LYS A 287 0.39 -5.67 -12.26
CA LYS A 287 1.55 -5.27 -11.44
C LYS A 287 1.56 -3.77 -11.23
N ILE A 288 2.05 -3.36 -10.06
CA ILE A 288 2.14 -1.96 -9.64
C ILE A 288 3.61 -1.60 -9.48
N PHE A 289 4.00 -0.45 -10.03
CA PHE A 289 5.34 0.11 -9.90
C PHE A 289 5.23 1.52 -9.31
N GLN A 290 5.31 1.60 -7.99
CA GLN A 290 5.38 2.88 -7.28
C GLN A 290 6.80 3.46 -7.42
N HIS A 291 6.93 4.78 -7.57
CA HIS A 291 8.26 5.37 -7.64
C HIS A 291 8.98 5.18 -6.30
N PRO A 292 10.21 4.63 -6.29
CA PRO A 292 10.87 4.21 -5.04
C PRO A 292 11.27 5.37 -4.13
N LYS A 293 11.41 6.57 -4.70
CA LYS A 293 11.70 7.81 -3.95
C LYS A 293 10.43 8.57 -3.56
N PHE A 294 9.25 7.97 -3.70
CA PHE A 294 8.01 8.62 -3.27
C PHE A 294 8.05 8.91 -1.77
N ASN A 295 7.79 10.17 -1.41
CA ASN A 295 7.82 10.61 -0.02
C ASN A 295 6.40 10.97 0.44
N HIS A 296 5.85 10.19 1.36
CA HIS A 296 4.50 10.41 1.88
C HIS A 296 4.30 11.74 2.63
N LYS A 297 5.37 12.34 3.17
CA LYS A 297 5.30 13.61 3.92
C LYS A 297 5.34 14.81 2.98
N THR A 298 6.26 14.81 2.02
CA THR A 298 6.44 15.92 1.09
C THR A 298 5.67 15.74 -0.21
N VAL A 299 5.04 14.58 -0.41
CA VAL A 299 4.36 14.18 -1.65
C VAL A 299 5.27 14.35 -2.88
N ASP A 300 6.58 14.29 -2.69
CA ASP A 300 7.55 14.37 -3.79
C ASP A 300 7.74 13.00 -4.44
N ASN A 301 8.03 12.99 -5.73
CA ASN A 301 8.05 11.78 -6.56
C ASN A 301 6.71 11.02 -6.57
N ASP A 302 5.61 11.76 -6.60
CA ASP A 302 4.25 11.22 -6.63
C ASP A 302 3.83 10.72 -8.01
N ILE A 303 4.39 9.59 -8.41
CA ILE A 303 4.17 8.94 -9.71
C ILE A 303 4.22 7.43 -9.57
N ALA A 304 3.34 6.72 -10.27
CA ALA A 304 3.33 5.26 -10.34
C ALA A 304 2.91 4.79 -11.73
N LEU A 305 3.32 3.57 -12.09
CA LEU A 305 2.88 2.85 -13.27
C LEU A 305 2.07 1.62 -12.87
N LEU A 306 0.93 1.43 -13.53
CA LEU A 306 0.12 0.23 -13.42
C LEU A 306 0.26 -0.55 -14.72
N GLN A 307 0.63 -1.82 -14.61
CA GLN A 307 0.67 -2.74 -15.72
C GLN A 307 -0.66 -3.48 -15.84
N LEU A 308 -1.21 -3.49 -17.04
CA LEU A 308 -2.44 -4.19 -17.37
C LEU A 308 -2.14 -5.65 -17.76
N PRO A 309 -3.02 -6.61 -17.41
CA PRO A 309 -2.80 -8.03 -17.68
C PRO A 309 -2.68 -8.30 -19.18
N ARG A 310 -3.37 -7.54 -20.02
CA ARG A 310 -3.35 -7.66 -21.49
C ARG A 310 -3.33 -6.29 -22.15
N ALA A 311 -2.87 -6.26 -23.41
CA ALA A 311 -2.86 -5.05 -24.22
C ALA A 311 -4.28 -4.63 -24.59
N VAL A 312 -4.55 -3.33 -24.54
CA VAL A 312 -5.81 -2.72 -24.97
C VAL A 312 -5.64 -2.00 -26.30
N ASN A 313 -6.64 -2.10 -27.16
CA ASN A 313 -6.69 -1.40 -28.44
C ASN A 313 -7.41 -0.05 -28.30
N LEU A 314 -6.85 0.84 -27.48
CA LEU A 314 -7.36 2.20 -27.27
C LEU A 314 -6.28 3.24 -27.61
N PRO A 315 -6.64 4.45 -28.06
CA PRO A 315 -5.70 5.54 -28.21
C PRO A 315 -5.02 5.88 -26.88
N ILE A 316 -3.69 6.06 -26.92
CA ILE A 316 -2.86 6.38 -25.76
C ILE A 316 -2.45 7.85 -25.78
N ALA A 317 -2.18 8.47 -24.63
CA ALA A 317 -1.57 9.79 -24.56
C ALA A 317 -0.07 9.71 -24.93
N CYS A 318 0.48 10.78 -25.50
CA CYS A 318 1.94 10.86 -25.68
C CYS A 318 2.64 11.14 -24.36
N LEU A 319 3.83 10.55 -24.15
CA LEU A 319 4.74 11.05 -23.14
C LEU A 319 5.36 12.37 -23.62
N PRO A 320 5.70 13.29 -22.70
CA PRO A 320 6.22 14.59 -23.06
C PRO A 320 7.64 14.47 -23.65
N ASN A 321 7.99 15.40 -24.55
CA ASN A 321 9.35 15.54 -25.07
C ASN A 321 10.09 16.78 -24.53
N ARG A 322 9.36 17.63 -23.81
CA ARG A 322 9.82 18.82 -23.09
C ARG A 322 8.87 19.06 -21.91
N SER A 323 9.33 19.78 -20.91
CA SER A 323 8.46 20.36 -19.88
C SER A 323 7.48 21.39 -20.49
N PRO A 324 6.30 21.58 -19.89
CA PRO A 324 5.33 22.54 -20.40
C PRO A 324 5.80 23.98 -20.09
N ARG A 325 5.43 24.92 -20.95
CA ARG A 325 5.83 26.34 -20.82
C ARG A 325 4.84 27.08 -19.93
N ALA A 326 5.30 28.12 -19.23
CA ALA A 326 4.40 29.01 -18.52
C ALA A 326 3.30 29.56 -19.46
N GLN A 327 2.08 29.68 -18.95
CA GLN A 327 0.88 30.10 -19.68
C GLN A 327 0.41 29.14 -20.79
N GLU A 328 1.12 28.04 -21.04
CA GLU A 328 0.60 26.97 -21.90
C GLU A 328 -0.70 26.44 -21.30
N VAL A 329 -1.76 26.36 -22.10
CA VAL A 329 -3.08 25.94 -21.61
C VAL A 329 -3.24 24.44 -21.84
N CYS A 330 -3.48 23.72 -20.75
CA CYS A 330 -3.65 22.29 -20.72
C CYS A 330 -5.06 21.93 -20.23
N SER A 331 -5.44 20.67 -20.41
CA SER A 331 -6.72 20.12 -19.99
C SER A 331 -6.54 19.15 -18.85
N VAL A 332 -7.39 19.26 -17.85
CA VAL A 332 -7.60 18.27 -16.78
C VAL A 332 -8.98 17.66 -16.94
N MET A 333 -9.15 16.44 -16.47
CA MET A 333 -10.36 15.67 -16.62
C MET A 333 -10.53 14.70 -15.46
N GLY A 334 -11.77 14.44 -15.10
CA GLY A 334 -12.12 13.43 -14.13
C GLY A 334 -13.56 13.53 -13.67
N TRP A 335 -13.89 12.69 -12.71
CA TRP A 335 -15.22 12.56 -12.09
C TRP A 335 -15.24 13.15 -10.69
N GLY A 336 -14.22 13.92 -10.32
CA GLY A 336 -14.16 14.61 -9.05
C GLY A 336 -15.27 15.64 -8.88
N LYS A 337 -15.23 16.30 -7.73
CA LYS A 337 -16.13 17.41 -7.40
C LYS A 337 -15.97 18.55 -8.41
N ILE A 338 -17.01 19.31 -8.71
CA ILE A 338 -16.88 20.52 -9.55
C ILE A 338 -16.50 21.71 -8.66
N ARG A 339 -17.04 21.74 -7.44
CA ARG A 339 -16.83 22.77 -6.43
C ARG A 339 -16.40 22.14 -5.12
N THR A 340 -15.66 22.89 -4.31
CA THR A 340 -15.28 22.47 -2.95
C THR A 340 -16.49 22.20 -2.05
N SER A 341 -17.61 22.87 -2.29
CA SER A 341 -18.88 22.68 -1.58
C SER A 341 -19.60 21.38 -1.91
N ASP A 342 -19.24 20.70 -3.00
CA ASP A 342 -20.00 19.53 -3.45
C ASP A 342 -19.75 18.35 -2.51
N THR A 343 -20.80 17.62 -2.15
CA THR A 343 -20.68 16.42 -1.31
C THR A 343 -20.08 15.26 -2.11
N TYR A 344 -20.47 15.12 -3.37
CA TYR A 344 -20.08 14.04 -4.27
C TYR A 344 -19.45 14.56 -5.56
N GLY A 345 -18.68 13.70 -6.23
CA GLY A 345 -18.16 13.96 -7.57
C GLY A 345 -19.25 13.92 -8.64
N THR A 346 -18.84 14.12 -9.89
CA THR A 346 -19.74 14.08 -11.05
C THR A 346 -19.92 12.65 -11.55
N HIS A 347 -21.08 12.36 -12.16
CA HIS A 347 -21.32 11.05 -12.79
C HIS A 347 -20.72 10.99 -14.19
N THR A 348 -20.80 12.09 -14.93
CA THR A 348 -20.21 12.22 -16.27
C THR A 348 -18.82 12.82 -16.21
N LEU A 349 -17.94 12.42 -17.13
CA LEU A 349 -16.58 12.92 -17.19
C LEU A 349 -16.57 14.41 -17.48
N HIS A 350 -15.97 15.21 -16.61
CA HIS A 350 -15.80 16.64 -16.81
C HIS A 350 -14.38 16.97 -17.27
N GLU A 351 -14.23 18.13 -17.93
CA GLU A 351 -12.94 18.68 -18.29
C GLU A 351 -12.83 20.16 -17.93
N ALA A 352 -11.62 20.62 -17.60
CA ALA A 352 -11.31 22.03 -17.38
C ALA A 352 -10.00 22.42 -18.07
N LYS A 353 -9.89 23.69 -18.48
CA LYS A 353 -8.67 24.25 -19.09
C LYS A 353 -7.92 25.11 -18.09
N LEU A 354 -6.66 24.76 -17.85
CA LEU A 354 -5.79 25.39 -16.87
C LEU A 354 -4.48 25.85 -17.53
N PRO A 355 -4.02 27.09 -17.30
CA PRO A 355 -2.71 27.53 -17.72
C PRO A 355 -1.64 27.00 -16.76
N ILE A 356 -0.46 26.70 -17.29
CA ILE A 356 0.72 26.42 -16.47
C ILE A 356 1.15 27.68 -15.75
N VAL A 357 1.35 27.55 -14.44
CA VAL A 357 1.75 28.65 -13.56
C VAL A 357 3.28 28.71 -13.48
N PRO A 358 3.89 29.90 -13.59
CA PRO A 358 5.33 30.07 -13.40
C PRO A 358 5.82 29.50 -12.06
N PRO A 359 6.97 28.80 -12.00
CA PRO A 359 7.46 28.14 -10.77
C PRO A 359 7.64 29.09 -9.58
N ASN A 360 8.05 30.33 -9.81
CA ASN A 360 8.19 31.35 -8.77
C ASN A 360 6.83 31.76 -8.18
N VAL A 361 5.80 31.91 -9.00
CA VAL A 361 4.43 32.20 -8.56
C VAL A 361 3.86 31.01 -7.80
N CYS A 362 4.04 29.81 -8.33
CA CYS A 362 3.65 28.53 -7.71
C CYS A 362 4.23 28.39 -6.29
N ARG A 363 5.55 28.54 -6.12
CA ARG A 363 6.22 28.47 -4.80
C ARG A 363 5.70 29.52 -3.82
N ARG A 364 5.42 30.74 -4.28
CA ARG A 364 4.91 31.83 -3.41
C ARG A 364 3.48 31.58 -2.92
N SER A 365 2.68 30.81 -3.66
CA SER A 365 1.31 30.44 -3.27
C SER A 365 1.25 29.40 -2.13
N TYR A 366 2.36 28.71 -1.87
CA TYR A 366 2.48 27.63 -0.87
C TYR A 366 3.57 27.96 0.15
N ARG A 367 3.20 28.64 1.24
CA ARG A 367 4.17 29.10 2.27
C ARG A 367 4.67 27.99 3.20
N HIS A 368 3.84 26.99 3.47
CA HIS A 368 4.13 25.91 4.42
C HIS A 368 4.49 24.59 3.74
N PHE A 369 4.54 24.58 2.41
CA PHE A 369 4.78 23.37 1.62
C PHE A 369 5.87 23.63 0.60
N LEU A 370 6.91 22.79 0.59
CA LEU A 370 8.03 22.93 -0.32
C LEU A 370 7.67 22.39 -1.71
N ILE A 371 7.51 23.29 -2.68
CA ILE A 371 7.33 22.91 -4.09
C ILE A 371 8.70 22.63 -4.74
N THR A 372 8.98 21.35 -4.97
CA THR A 372 10.24 20.84 -5.56
C THR A 372 10.31 21.10 -7.07
N ALA A 373 11.46 20.81 -7.70
CA ALA A 373 11.60 20.88 -9.17
C ALA A 373 10.84 19.76 -9.91
N ASN A 374 10.38 18.75 -9.17
CA ASN A 374 9.59 17.64 -9.68
C ASN A 374 8.10 17.92 -9.74
N MET A 375 7.69 19.11 -9.27
CA MET A 375 6.31 19.55 -9.23
C MET A 375 6.10 20.73 -10.17
N LEU A 376 4.89 20.86 -10.69
CA LEU A 376 4.42 22.03 -11.43
C LEU A 376 3.04 22.46 -10.93
N CYS A 377 2.70 23.72 -11.11
CA CYS A 377 1.38 24.26 -10.83
C CYS A 377 0.60 24.49 -12.12
N ALA A 378 -0.71 24.26 -12.10
CA ALA A 378 -1.62 24.71 -13.14
C ALA A 378 -2.89 25.28 -12.52
N GLY A 379 -3.40 26.38 -13.07
CA GLY A 379 -4.62 27.01 -12.60
C GLY A 379 -4.71 28.50 -12.89
N TRP A 380 -5.92 29.05 -12.85
CA TRP A 380 -6.15 30.48 -13.05
C TRP A 380 -5.96 31.25 -11.73
N PRO A 381 -5.27 32.41 -11.72
CA PRO A 381 -5.11 33.22 -10.50
C PRO A 381 -6.43 33.62 -9.83
N SER A 382 -7.50 33.73 -10.63
CA SER A 382 -8.84 34.06 -10.17
C SER A 382 -9.51 32.95 -9.35
N GLY A 383 -8.97 31.73 -9.35
CA GLY A 383 -9.59 30.56 -8.72
C GLY A 383 -10.78 30.00 -9.50
N LYS A 384 -11.18 30.57 -10.65
CA LYS A 384 -12.42 30.19 -11.36
C LYS A 384 -12.42 28.79 -11.98
N SER A 385 -11.27 28.12 -12.09
CA SER A 385 -11.17 26.71 -12.51
C SER A 385 -9.89 26.12 -11.93
N ASP A 386 -10.03 25.06 -11.13
CA ASP A 386 -8.93 24.29 -10.54
C ASP A 386 -9.36 22.83 -10.39
N THR A 387 -8.41 21.90 -10.27
CA THR A 387 -8.69 20.46 -10.03
C THR A 387 -9.18 20.23 -8.62
N CYS A 388 -10.28 19.49 -8.49
CA CYS A 388 -10.92 19.20 -7.22
C CYS A 388 -10.63 17.78 -6.71
N ALA A 389 -11.11 17.48 -5.50
CA ALA A 389 -11.09 16.13 -4.94
C ALA A 389 -11.77 15.13 -5.91
N GLY A 390 -11.08 14.03 -6.22
CA GLY A 390 -11.56 12.94 -7.09
C GLY A 390 -10.86 12.84 -8.46
N ASP A 391 -10.03 13.83 -8.84
CA ASP A 391 -9.23 13.79 -10.07
C ASP A 391 -7.77 13.35 -9.84
N SER A 392 -7.41 13.03 -8.60
CA SER A 392 -6.06 12.60 -8.19
C SER A 392 -5.52 11.47 -9.06
N GLY A 393 -4.27 11.54 -9.48
CA GLY A 393 -3.67 10.58 -10.42
C GLY A 393 -4.04 10.78 -11.89
N GLY A 394 -5.05 11.61 -12.19
CA GLY A 394 -5.41 12.00 -13.55
C GLY A 394 -4.29 12.77 -14.26
N GLY A 395 -4.29 12.74 -15.60
CA GLY A 395 -3.28 13.45 -16.39
C GLY A 395 -3.59 14.93 -16.60
N LEU A 396 -2.58 15.79 -16.51
CA LEU A 396 -2.62 17.14 -17.06
C LEU A 396 -2.18 17.07 -18.53
N ILE A 397 -3.14 17.19 -19.44
CA ILE A 397 -2.97 16.89 -20.86
C ILE A 397 -2.80 18.19 -21.66
N CYS A 398 -1.61 18.38 -22.24
CA CYS A 398 -1.29 19.59 -23.01
C CYS A 398 -1.27 19.29 -24.53
N PRO A 399 -1.89 20.15 -25.35
CA PRO A 399 -1.85 20.03 -26.79
C PRO A 399 -0.48 20.41 -27.37
N PHE A 400 -0.06 19.72 -28.42
CA PHE A 400 1.11 20.08 -29.23
C PHE A 400 0.85 19.80 -30.71
N LYS A 401 1.57 20.50 -31.59
CA LYS A 401 1.52 20.24 -33.04
C LYS A 401 2.47 19.12 -33.40
N ARG A 402 1.97 18.07 -34.04
CA ARG A 402 2.75 17.01 -34.67
C ARG A 402 2.53 17.05 -36.17
N LYS A 403 3.50 17.61 -36.91
CA LYS A 403 3.32 17.98 -38.33
C LYS A 403 2.05 18.87 -38.43
N SER A 404 1.11 18.52 -39.30
CA SER A 404 -0.16 19.25 -39.50
C SER A 404 -1.31 18.77 -38.62
N ARG A 405 -1.06 17.93 -37.60
CA ARG A 405 -2.11 17.39 -36.70
C ARG A 405 -1.94 17.89 -35.26
N LEU A 406 -3.07 18.10 -34.59
CA LEU A 406 -3.11 18.33 -33.16
C LEU A 406 -2.95 16.99 -32.43
N ALA A 407 -2.00 16.92 -31.51
CA ALA A 407 -1.78 15.77 -30.65
C ALA A 407 -1.70 16.21 -29.19
N TYR A 408 -1.82 15.26 -28.26
CA TYR A 408 -1.88 15.54 -26.82
C TYR A 408 -0.83 14.73 -26.06
N SER A 409 -0.19 15.38 -25.08
CA SER A 409 0.81 14.76 -24.21
C SER A 409 0.46 14.95 -22.74
N VAL A 410 0.77 13.95 -21.90
CA VAL A 410 0.60 14.04 -20.44
C VAL A 410 1.80 14.74 -19.83
N GLN A 411 1.64 16.01 -19.48
CA GLN A 411 2.73 16.85 -18.94
C GLN A 411 2.79 16.81 -17.41
N GLY A 412 1.67 16.53 -16.75
CA GLY A 412 1.56 16.43 -15.31
C GLY A 412 0.67 15.27 -14.86
N ILE A 413 0.77 14.90 -13.59
CA ILE A 413 -0.12 13.96 -12.91
C ILE A 413 -0.72 14.69 -11.72
N THR A 414 -2.05 14.74 -11.59
CA THR A 414 -2.74 15.42 -10.50
C THR A 414 -2.30 14.82 -9.16
N SER A 415 -1.71 15.63 -8.29
CA SER A 415 -1.12 15.16 -7.02
C SER A 415 -1.93 15.65 -5.83
N PHE A 416 -1.90 16.95 -5.53
CA PHE A 416 -2.62 17.55 -4.42
C PHE A 416 -2.95 19.03 -4.68
N GLY A 417 -3.70 19.66 -3.77
CA GLY A 417 -4.01 21.09 -3.79
C GLY A 417 -4.73 21.50 -2.49
N ASP A 418 -4.85 22.81 -2.24
CA ASP A 418 -5.50 23.35 -1.03
C ASP A 418 -7.05 23.36 -1.14
N GLY A 419 -7.60 22.57 -2.05
CA GLY A 419 -8.98 22.68 -2.51
C GLY A 419 -9.11 23.58 -3.73
N CYS A 420 -10.07 23.25 -4.60
CA CYS A 420 -10.33 23.97 -5.84
C CYS A 420 -11.15 25.24 -5.62
N GLY A 421 -11.09 26.18 -6.57
CA GLY A 421 -11.94 27.37 -6.53
C GLY A 421 -11.35 28.58 -5.79
N LEU A 422 -10.18 28.45 -5.16
CA LEU A 422 -9.60 29.48 -4.31
C LEU A 422 -8.68 30.43 -5.10
N ARG A 423 -8.78 31.74 -4.79
CA ARG A 423 -7.94 32.77 -5.42
C ARG A 423 -6.47 32.53 -5.08
N ASN A 424 -5.59 32.61 -6.08
CA ASN A 424 -4.13 32.39 -5.97
C ASN A 424 -3.72 31.01 -5.42
N LYS A 425 -4.61 30.02 -5.45
CA LYS A 425 -4.30 28.61 -5.20
C LYS A 425 -4.36 27.85 -6.53
N TYR A 426 -3.47 26.87 -6.68
CA TYR A 426 -3.23 26.19 -7.95
C TYR A 426 -3.07 24.69 -7.69
N GLY A 427 -3.68 23.84 -8.51
CA GLY A 427 -3.40 22.41 -8.45
C GLY A 427 -1.90 22.12 -8.61
N ILE A 428 -1.39 21.21 -7.77
CA ILE A 428 -0.02 20.71 -7.86
C ILE A 428 -0.01 19.38 -8.60
N TYR A 429 0.92 19.27 -9.55
CA TYR A 429 1.08 18.11 -10.41
C TYR A 429 2.52 17.63 -10.39
N THR A 430 2.71 16.31 -10.49
CA THR A 430 4.03 15.72 -10.73
C THR A 430 4.46 15.97 -12.18
N THR A 431 5.63 16.59 -12.40
CA THR A 431 6.18 16.91 -13.73
C THR A 431 6.66 15.65 -14.46
N VAL A 432 5.84 15.10 -15.35
CA VAL A 432 6.10 13.80 -16.02
C VAL A 432 7.44 13.78 -16.77
N PHE A 433 7.84 14.91 -17.35
CA PHE A 433 9.10 15.03 -18.09
C PHE A 433 10.33 14.62 -17.27
N ASN A 434 10.33 14.92 -15.96
CA ASN A 434 11.45 14.57 -15.07
C ASN A 434 11.57 13.06 -14.82
N TYR A 435 10.50 12.30 -15.05
CA TYR A 435 10.43 10.86 -14.77
C TYR A 435 10.52 9.98 -16.01
N LEU A 436 10.73 10.55 -17.21
CA LEU A 436 10.77 9.79 -18.45
C LEU A 436 11.78 8.64 -18.40
N LYS A 437 12.96 8.86 -17.80
CA LYS A 437 13.99 7.81 -17.64
C LYS A 437 13.44 6.60 -16.87
N TRP A 438 12.80 6.86 -15.73
CA TRP A 438 12.19 5.83 -14.89
C TRP A 438 11.01 5.15 -15.59
N ILE A 439 10.12 5.93 -16.22
CA ILE A 439 8.98 5.41 -16.98
C ILE A 439 9.46 4.43 -18.06
N TYR A 440 10.42 4.85 -18.89
CA TYR A 440 10.93 4.01 -19.96
C TYR A 440 11.66 2.79 -19.44
N TYR A 441 12.47 2.92 -18.38
CA TYR A 441 13.10 1.76 -17.76
C TYR A 441 12.06 0.73 -17.33
N VAL A 442 11.07 1.14 -16.52
CA VAL A 442 10.08 0.20 -15.97
C VAL A 442 9.32 -0.46 -17.10
N MET A 443 8.85 0.33 -18.06
CA MET A 443 8.13 -0.26 -19.17
C MET A 443 9.04 -1.21 -19.97
N ASP A 444 10.31 -0.89 -20.26
CA ASP A 444 11.20 -1.76 -21.05
C ASP A 444 11.56 -3.09 -20.37
N HIS A 445 11.78 -3.07 -19.06
CA HIS A 445 12.19 -4.27 -18.33
C HIS A 445 11.01 -5.23 -18.06
N TYR A 446 9.78 -4.72 -18.09
CA TYR A 446 8.59 -5.47 -17.70
C TYR A 446 7.53 -5.56 -18.81
N SER A 447 7.81 -5.16 -20.06
CA SER A 447 6.84 -5.16 -21.18
C SER A 447 6.39 -6.54 -21.63
#